data_AF-A0A7Y2U035-F1
#
_entry.id   AF-A0A7Y2U035-F1
#
_cell.length_a   1.000
_cell.length_b   1.000
_cell.length_c   1.000
_cell.angle_alpha   90.00
_cell.angle_beta   90.00
_cell.angle_gamma   90.00
#
_symmetry.space_group_name_H-M   'P 1'
#
loop_
_entity.id
_entity.type
_entity.pdbx_description
1 polymer ?
#
loop_
_entity_poly.entity_id
_entity_poly.type
_entity_poly.pdbx_seq_one_letter_code
_entity_poly.pdbx_strand_id
1 'polypeptide(L)'
;MRYRLMMTLVSEGQEGNLGEDWKYDLGVKVFNDGLQNEASVEVPKHRLESGRVEPPFGSPPPIELYQGEAGEELLLRFHLVATEVDIFINDVGSVSKDLQLQLPAPGEPALSRELDLAAGVRESPGIRDLNSVFTLRIRLAVEKAD
;
A
#
# COMPACT_ATOMS: atom_id res chain seq x y z
N MET A 1 23.46 11.16 6.55
CA MET A 1 22.53 12.31 6.47
C MET A 1 21.21 11.86 7.08
N ARG A 2 20.46 12.76 7.72
CA ARG A 2 19.19 12.39 8.35
C ARG A 2 18.05 12.57 7.36
N TYR A 3 17.17 11.58 7.31
CA TYR A 3 16.01 11.56 6.41
C TYR A 3 14.74 11.32 7.20
N ARG A 4 13.63 11.80 6.65
CA ARG A 4 12.27 11.48 7.07
C ARG A 4 11.52 10.91 5.88
N LEU A 5 10.95 9.72 6.03
CA LEU A 5 10.15 9.04 5.02
C LEU A 5 8.69 8.98 5.45
N MET A 6 7.82 9.57 4.64
CA MET A 6 6.37 9.55 4.81
C MET A 6 5.73 8.68 3.73
N MET A 7 4.67 7.97 4.09
CA MET A 7 3.78 7.27 3.18
C MET A 7 2.37 7.83 3.26
N THR A 8 1.75 8.05 2.11
CA THR A 8 0.35 8.46 2.00
C THR A 8 -0.37 7.51 1.05
N LEU A 9 -1.57 7.06 1.42
CA LEU A 9 -2.46 6.38 0.49
C LEU A 9 -3.06 7.43 -0.47
N VAL A 10 -2.96 7.20 -1.78
CA VAL A 10 -3.35 8.18 -2.81
C VAL A 10 -4.70 7.85 -3.41
N SER A 11 -4.91 6.58 -3.76
CA SER A 11 -6.14 6.10 -4.35
C SER A 11 -6.26 4.60 -4.22
N GLU A 12 -7.49 4.11 -4.25
CA GLU A 12 -7.84 2.71 -4.36
C GLU A 12 -8.76 2.49 -5.55
N GLY A 13 -8.74 1.28 -6.10
CA GLY A 13 -9.60 0.90 -7.19
C GLY A 13 -9.69 -0.61 -7.31
N GLN A 14 -10.72 -1.08 -7.98
CA GLN A 14 -10.86 -2.49 -8.29
C GLN A 14 -11.40 -2.68 -9.70
N GLU A 15 -10.91 -3.72 -10.38
CA GLU A 15 -11.34 -4.09 -11.72
C GLU A 15 -11.65 -5.58 -11.77
N GLY A 16 -12.90 -5.91 -12.07
CA GLY A 16 -13.38 -7.28 -12.15
C GLY A 16 -14.86 -7.42 -11.80
N ASN A 17 -15.30 -8.64 -11.56
CA ASN A 17 -16.71 -8.98 -11.35
C ASN A 17 -16.97 -9.75 -10.05
N LEU A 18 -16.10 -9.58 -9.05
CA LEU A 18 -16.18 -10.29 -7.77
C LEU A 18 -17.26 -9.73 -6.84
N GLY A 19 -17.28 -8.41 -6.67
CA GLY A 19 -18.22 -7.73 -5.79
C GLY A 19 -17.80 -6.27 -5.58
N GLU A 20 -18.54 -5.57 -4.72
CA GLU A 20 -18.35 -4.14 -4.47
C GLU A 20 -18.04 -3.83 -3.01
N ASP A 21 -18.07 -4.82 -2.12
CA ASP A 21 -17.81 -4.61 -0.70
C ASP A 21 -16.36 -4.96 -0.39
N TRP A 22 -15.52 -3.96 -0.18
CA TRP A 22 -14.07 -4.13 -0.07
C TRP A 22 -13.53 -3.66 1.27
N LYS A 23 -12.51 -4.34 1.78
CA LYS A 23 -11.63 -3.86 2.85
C LYS A 23 -10.18 -4.24 2.52
N TYR A 24 -9.22 -3.60 3.16
CA TYR A 24 -7.82 -4.02 3.01
C TYR A 24 -6.93 -3.63 4.19
N ASP A 25 -5.84 -4.36 4.28
CA ASP A 25 -4.74 -4.14 5.21
C ASP A 25 -3.45 -3.92 4.43
N LEU A 26 -2.76 -2.82 4.67
CA LEU A 26 -1.42 -2.55 4.15
C LEU A 26 -0.40 -2.61 5.28
N GLY A 27 0.50 -3.57 5.24
CA GLY A 27 1.70 -3.62 6.07
C GLY A 27 2.93 -3.09 5.33
N VAL A 28 3.80 -2.37 6.04
CA VAL A 28 5.08 -1.87 5.54
C VAL A 28 6.18 -2.13 6.55
N LYS A 29 7.31 -2.67 6.08
CA LYS A 29 8.55 -2.80 6.83
C LYS A 29 9.66 -1.97 6.19
N VAL A 30 10.40 -1.21 6.99
CA VAL A 30 11.54 -0.41 6.51
C VAL A 30 12.83 -0.99 7.05
N PHE A 31 13.81 -1.16 6.16
CA PHE A 31 15.11 -1.68 6.48
C PHE A 31 16.23 -0.70 6.09
N ASN A 32 17.20 -0.58 7.01
CA ASN A 32 18.48 0.11 6.85
C ASN A 32 19.47 -0.68 7.73
N ASP A 33 20.31 -1.53 7.13
CA ASP A 33 21.18 -2.49 7.85
C ASP A 33 20.48 -3.40 8.87
N GLY A 34 19.16 -3.55 8.76
CA GLY A 34 18.29 -4.22 9.72
C GLY A 34 16.88 -3.66 9.69
N LEU A 35 15.93 -4.30 10.36
CA LEU A 35 14.56 -3.78 10.48
C LEU A 35 14.56 -2.55 11.38
N GLN A 36 14.16 -1.40 10.83
CA GLN A 36 14.13 -0.13 11.55
C GLN A 36 12.72 0.22 12.03
N ASN A 37 11.70 -0.10 11.23
CA ASN A 37 10.31 0.18 11.57
C ASN A 37 9.34 -0.77 10.87
N GLU A 38 8.16 -0.93 11.47
CA GLU A 38 7.02 -1.67 10.93
C GLU A 38 5.75 -0.86 11.19
N ALA A 39 4.95 -0.64 10.15
CA ALA A 39 3.70 0.10 10.22
C ALA A 39 2.58 -0.63 9.46
N SER A 40 1.34 -0.37 9.84
CA SER A 40 0.17 -0.89 9.14
C SER A 40 -0.94 0.15 9.01
N VAL A 41 -1.73 0.04 7.94
CA VAL A 41 -3.00 0.74 7.73
C VAL A 41 -4.08 -0.32 7.53
N GLU A 42 -5.14 -0.25 8.32
CA GLU A 42 -6.36 -1.02 8.09
C GLU A 42 -7.45 -0.06 7.59
N VAL A 43 -8.05 -0.40 6.45
CA VAL A 43 -9.22 0.31 5.92
C VAL A 43 -10.43 -0.60 6.01
N PRO A 44 -11.49 -0.19 6.72
CA PRO A 44 -12.63 -1.04 6.99
C PRO A 44 -13.47 -1.29 5.74
N LYS A 45 -14.45 -2.19 5.85
CA LYS A 45 -15.42 -2.47 4.78
C LYS A 45 -16.05 -1.17 4.28
N HIS A 46 -15.98 -0.97 2.97
CA HIS A 46 -16.62 0.12 2.25
C HIS A 46 -17.01 -0.36 0.85
N ARG A 47 -17.82 0.44 0.17
CA ARG A 47 -18.25 0.13 -1.18
C ARG A 47 -17.28 0.72 -2.19
N LEU A 48 -16.78 -0.10 -3.11
CA LEU A 48 -15.89 0.27 -4.21
C LEU A 48 -16.36 -0.42 -5.50
N GLU A 49 -17.01 0.34 -6.38
CA GLU A 49 -17.57 -0.18 -7.63
C GLU A 49 -16.47 -0.55 -8.64
N SER A 50 -16.76 -1.54 -9.47
CA SER A 50 -15.80 -2.04 -10.46
C SER A 50 -15.50 -0.98 -11.52
N GLY A 51 -14.22 -0.86 -11.88
CA GLY A 51 -13.72 0.13 -12.84
C GLY A 51 -13.58 1.54 -12.26
N ARG A 52 -13.82 1.73 -10.95
CA ARG A 52 -13.60 3.01 -10.29
C ARG A 52 -12.22 3.10 -9.65
N VAL A 53 -11.71 4.32 -9.64
CA VAL A 53 -10.54 4.73 -8.86
C VAL A 53 -10.96 5.92 -8.01
N GLU A 54 -10.92 5.76 -6.70
CA GLU A 54 -11.40 6.72 -5.72
C GLU A 54 -10.29 7.03 -4.69
N PRO A 55 -10.36 8.17 -3.97
CA PRO A 55 -9.49 8.40 -2.82
C PRO A 55 -9.71 7.30 -1.76
N PRO A 56 -8.69 6.97 -0.95
CA PRO A 56 -8.81 5.92 0.05
C PRO A 56 -9.95 6.18 1.03
N PHE A 57 -10.78 5.19 1.27
CA PHE A 57 -11.92 5.31 2.17
C PHE A 57 -11.49 5.78 3.56
N GLY A 58 -12.22 6.76 4.09
CA GLY A 58 -11.92 7.39 5.38
C GLY A 58 -10.70 8.32 5.38
N SER A 59 -9.98 8.45 4.26
CA SER A 59 -8.79 9.29 4.10
C SER A 59 -7.76 9.10 5.24
N PRO A 60 -7.14 7.91 5.36
CA PRO A 60 -6.17 7.63 6.42
C PRO A 60 -5.04 8.66 6.43
N PRO A 61 -4.59 9.11 7.62
CA PRO A 61 -3.53 10.11 7.70
C PRO A 61 -2.21 9.56 7.15
N PRO A 62 -1.31 10.43 6.64
CA PRO A 62 0.04 10.03 6.28
C PRO A 62 0.77 9.37 7.44
N ILE A 63 1.56 8.34 7.14
CA ILE A 63 2.34 7.58 8.11
C ILE A 63 3.82 7.91 7.97
N GLU A 64 4.46 8.21 9.08
CA GLU A 64 5.91 8.25 9.14
C GLU A 64 6.48 6.84 9.20
N LEU A 65 7.18 6.44 8.14
CA LEU A 65 7.78 5.11 8.03
C LEU A 65 9.21 5.09 8.57
N TYR A 66 9.93 6.20 8.51
CA TYR A 66 11.32 6.27 8.96
C TYR A 66 11.72 7.69 9.33
N GLN A 67 12.48 7.84 10.41
CA GLN A 67 13.22 9.06 10.71
C GLN A 67 14.58 8.68 11.28
N GLY A 68 15.66 9.01 10.58
CA GLY A 68 17.00 8.61 11.04
C GLY A 68 18.09 8.85 10.02
N GLU A 69 19.31 8.51 10.41
CA GLU A 69 20.43 8.51 9.50
C GLU A 69 20.37 7.29 8.59
N ALA A 70 20.59 7.49 7.30
CA ALA A 70 20.73 6.40 6.36
C ALA A 70 21.87 6.69 5.38
N GLY A 71 22.34 5.63 4.73
CA GLY A 71 23.29 5.71 3.63
C GLY A 71 22.62 6.25 2.37
N GLU A 72 22.74 5.51 1.28
CA GLU A 72 22.21 5.90 -0.03
C GLU A 72 20.81 5.34 -0.30
N GLU A 73 20.39 4.28 0.39
CA GLU A 73 19.11 3.63 0.13
C GLU A 73 18.40 3.13 1.39
N LEU A 74 17.08 2.96 1.27
CA LEU A 74 16.24 2.19 2.19
C LEU A 74 15.59 1.04 1.44
N LEU A 75 15.48 -0.13 2.06
CA LEU A 75 14.65 -1.21 1.56
C LEU A 75 13.29 -1.16 2.24
N LEU A 76 12.22 -1.05 1.44
CA LEU A 76 10.85 -1.14 1.91
C LEU A 76 10.23 -2.46 1.44
N ARG A 77 9.50 -3.12 2.34
CA ARG A 77 8.68 -4.29 2.01
C ARG A 77 7.23 -4.02 2.31
N PHE A 78 6.42 -4.00 1.26
CA PHE A 78 4.98 -3.81 1.33
C PHE A 78 4.29 -5.16 1.29
N HIS A 79 3.23 -5.31 2.07
CA HIS A 79 2.31 -6.43 2.01
C HIS A 79 0.89 -5.89 2.05
N LEU A 80 0.18 -6.00 0.93
CA LEU A 80 -1.23 -5.62 0.81
C LEU A 80 -2.08 -6.88 0.85
N VAL A 81 -3.10 -6.89 1.69
CA VAL A 81 -4.17 -7.89 1.73
C VAL A 81 -5.47 -7.17 1.40
N ALA A 82 -6.10 -7.52 0.28
CA ALA A 82 -7.41 -7.02 -0.10
C ALA A 82 -8.45 -8.13 0.10
N THR A 83 -9.63 -7.75 0.59
CA THR A 83 -10.72 -8.68 0.86
C THR A 83 -12.01 -8.15 0.26
N GLU A 84 -12.63 -8.94 -0.59
CA GLU A 84 -14.05 -8.79 -0.93
C GLU A 84 -14.87 -9.42 0.21
N VAL A 85 -15.76 -8.63 0.80
CA VAL A 85 -16.48 -8.95 2.04
C VAL A 85 -17.89 -9.38 1.72
N ASP A 86 -17.99 -10.68 1.55
CA ASP A 86 -19.22 -11.40 1.26
C ASP A 86 -20.01 -11.79 2.52
N ILE A 87 -21.29 -12.12 2.34
CA ILE A 87 -22.19 -12.48 3.46
C ILE A 87 -21.77 -13.82 4.12
N PHE A 88 -21.15 -14.72 3.37
CA PHE A 88 -20.88 -16.10 3.82
C PHE A 88 -19.39 -16.43 3.91
N ILE A 89 -18.61 -16.14 2.86
CA ILE A 89 -17.18 -16.44 2.80
C ILE A 89 -16.50 -15.25 2.15
N ASN A 90 -15.58 -14.61 2.88
CA ASN A 90 -14.79 -13.53 2.31
C ASN A 90 -13.78 -14.07 1.30
N ASP A 91 -13.63 -13.36 0.19
CA ASP A 91 -12.61 -13.67 -0.81
C ASP A 91 -11.39 -12.79 -0.61
N VAL A 92 -10.23 -13.42 -0.48
CA VAL A 92 -9.00 -12.74 -0.06
C VAL A 92 -7.92 -12.87 -1.14
N GLY A 93 -7.27 -11.76 -1.46
CA GLY A 93 -6.07 -11.73 -2.27
C GLY A 93 -4.98 -10.87 -1.64
N SER A 94 -3.73 -11.16 -1.96
CA SER A 94 -2.60 -10.46 -1.37
C SER A 94 -1.45 -10.28 -2.34
N VAL A 95 -0.66 -9.23 -2.16
CA VAL A 95 0.58 -9.00 -2.90
C VAL A 95 1.67 -8.51 -1.95
N SER A 96 2.89 -9.02 -2.15
CA SER A 96 4.10 -8.48 -1.53
C SER A 96 4.94 -7.75 -2.57
N LYS A 97 5.53 -6.62 -2.21
CA LYS A 97 6.42 -5.86 -3.09
C LYS A 97 7.59 -5.30 -2.30
N ASP A 98 8.80 -5.58 -2.79
CA ASP A 98 10.02 -4.99 -2.27
C ASP A 98 10.38 -3.77 -3.13
N LEU A 99 10.83 -2.70 -2.48
CA LEU A 99 11.25 -1.46 -3.11
C LEU A 99 12.57 -1.01 -2.51
N GLN A 100 13.61 -0.94 -3.34
CA GLN A 100 14.83 -0.19 -3.02
C GLN A 100 14.58 1.29 -3.34
N LEU A 101 14.53 2.11 -2.30
CA LEU A 101 14.32 3.54 -2.38
C LEU A 101 15.66 4.27 -2.26
N GLN A 102 16.15 4.77 -3.39
CA GLN A 102 17.34 5.62 -3.43
C GLN A 102 17.03 6.97 -2.78
N LEU A 103 17.83 7.37 -1.80
CA LEU A 103 17.69 8.59 -1.04
C LEU A 103 18.37 9.76 -1.77
N PRO A 104 17.82 10.99 -1.68
CA PRO A 104 18.38 12.13 -2.39
C PRO A 104 19.75 12.52 -1.81
N ALA A 105 20.76 12.62 -2.68
CA ALA A 105 22.12 13.00 -2.32
C ALA A 105 22.19 14.46 -1.81
N PRO A 106 23.28 14.88 -1.15
CA PRO A 106 23.46 16.27 -0.76
C PRO A 106 23.27 17.24 -1.95
N GLY A 107 22.48 18.30 -1.77
CA GLY A 107 22.14 19.25 -2.83
C GLY A 107 20.98 18.85 -3.76
N GLU A 108 20.52 17.59 -3.75
CA GLU A 108 19.36 17.16 -4.53
C GLU A 108 18.02 17.59 -3.89
N PRO A 109 16.94 17.76 -4.68
CA PRO A 109 15.62 18.04 -4.16
C PRO A 109 15.05 16.86 -3.36
N ALA A 110 13.99 17.13 -2.58
CA ALA A 110 13.22 16.09 -1.92
C ALA A 110 12.63 15.10 -2.95
N LEU A 111 12.53 13.83 -2.57
CA LEU A 111 12.03 12.77 -3.43
C LEU A 111 10.55 12.54 -3.15
N SER A 112 9.73 12.48 -4.20
CA SER A 112 8.34 12.00 -4.13
C SER A 112 8.14 10.93 -5.19
N ARG A 113 7.70 9.74 -4.79
CA ARG A 113 7.50 8.59 -5.67
C ARG A 113 6.17 7.92 -5.39
N GLU A 114 5.39 7.70 -6.44
CA GLU A 114 4.18 6.88 -6.37
C GLU A 114 4.42 5.47 -6.87
N LEU A 115 3.73 4.49 -6.30
CA LEU A 115 3.71 3.13 -6.79
C LEU A 115 2.36 2.47 -6.54
N ASP A 116 2.05 1.51 -7.41
CA ASP A 116 0.85 0.68 -7.31
C ASP A 116 1.20 -0.68 -6.69
N LEU A 117 0.30 -1.16 -5.82
CA LEU A 117 0.23 -2.50 -5.26
C LEU A 117 -1.07 -3.13 -5.76
N ALA A 118 -0.98 -4.22 -6.52
CA ALA A 118 -2.13 -4.88 -7.12
C ALA A 118 -2.27 -6.31 -6.57
N ALA A 119 -3.38 -6.58 -5.88
CA ALA A 119 -3.73 -7.88 -5.33
C ALA A 119 -4.86 -8.50 -6.16
N GLY A 120 -4.59 -9.67 -6.76
CA GLY A 120 -5.63 -10.46 -7.41
C GLY A 120 -6.47 -11.21 -6.38
N VAL A 121 -7.78 -11.03 -6.44
CA VAL A 121 -8.77 -11.68 -5.57
C VAL A 121 -9.66 -12.56 -6.43
N ARG A 122 -9.87 -13.80 -5.98
CA ARG A 122 -10.69 -14.80 -6.69
C ARG A 122 -11.76 -15.33 -5.74
N GLU A 123 -12.94 -15.54 -6.30
CA GLU A 123 -14.04 -16.19 -5.59
C GLU A 123 -13.61 -17.56 -5.08
N SER A 124 -13.96 -17.83 -3.82
CA SER A 124 -13.77 -19.12 -3.19
C SER A 124 -14.46 -20.22 -4.03
N PRO A 125 -13.83 -21.39 -4.20
CA PRO A 125 -14.29 -22.39 -5.16
C PRO A 125 -15.67 -22.93 -4.78
N GLY A 126 -16.66 -22.69 -5.64
CA GLY A 126 -18.00 -23.23 -5.42
C GLY A 126 -19.03 -23.02 -6.51
N ILE A 127 -19.09 -21.85 -7.18
CA ILE A 127 -20.26 -21.54 -8.04
C ILE A 127 -19.91 -20.78 -9.34
N ARG A 128 -18.94 -19.84 -9.35
CA ARG A 128 -18.61 -19.02 -10.54
C ARG A 128 -17.10 -18.76 -10.68
N ASP A 129 -16.67 -18.29 -11.86
CA ASP A 129 -15.29 -17.87 -12.14
C ASP A 129 -15.17 -16.34 -12.00
N LEU A 130 -15.52 -15.83 -10.83
CA LEU A 130 -15.42 -14.39 -10.53
C LEU A 130 -14.03 -14.04 -10.01
N ASN A 131 -13.53 -12.91 -10.47
CA ASN A 131 -12.23 -12.40 -10.08
C ASN A 131 -12.23 -10.87 -10.15
N SER A 132 -11.35 -10.27 -9.35
CA SER A 132 -11.06 -8.84 -9.42
C SER A 132 -9.61 -8.57 -9.02
N VAL A 133 -9.05 -7.48 -9.54
CA VAL A 133 -7.77 -6.95 -9.11
C VAL A 133 -8.02 -5.69 -8.30
N PHE A 134 -7.71 -5.75 -7.01
CA PHE A 134 -7.69 -4.58 -6.15
C PHE A 134 -6.33 -3.87 -6.28
N THR A 135 -6.35 -2.58 -6.57
CA THR A 135 -5.14 -1.76 -6.74
C THR A 135 -5.12 -0.62 -5.73
N LEU A 136 -4.06 -0.55 -4.94
CA LEU A 136 -3.76 0.55 -4.03
C LEU A 136 -2.57 1.34 -4.55
N ARG A 137 -2.77 2.64 -4.78
CA ARG A 137 -1.69 3.58 -5.07
C ARG A 137 -1.22 4.25 -3.78
N ILE A 138 0.08 4.21 -3.55
CA ILE A 138 0.72 4.89 -2.44
C ILE A 138 1.74 5.92 -2.95
N ARG A 139 1.96 6.97 -2.17
CA ARG A 139 3.02 7.96 -2.37
C ARG A 139 4.01 7.86 -1.22
N LEU A 140 5.29 7.80 -1.56
CA LEU A 140 6.42 7.91 -0.65
C LEU A 140 7.04 9.30 -0.84
N ALA A 141 7.19 10.04 0.25
CA ALA A 141 7.87 11.33 0.27
C ALA A 141 9.08 11.25 1.21
N VAL A 142 10.27 11.54 0.69
CA VAL A 142 11.51 11.61 1.45
C VAL A 142 11.93 13.07 1.56
N GLU A 143 12.04 13.51 2.81
CA GLU A 143 12.56 14.82 3.16
C GLU A 143 13.90 14.65 3.86
N LYS A 144 14.78 15.64 3.67
CA LYS A 144 16.01 15.75 4.49
C LYS A 144 15.59 16.38 5.81
N ALA A 145 15.99 15.75 6.91
CA ALA A 145 15.76 16.28 8.24
C ALA A 145 17.05 16.98 8.72
N ASP A 146 16.88 18.09 9.45
CA ASP A 146 17.98 18.78 10.13
C ASP A 146 18.63 17.93 11.24
#